data_AF-A0A940P486-F1
#
_entry.id   AF-A0A940P486-F1
#
_cell.length_a   1.000
_cell.length_b   1.000
_cell.length_c   1.000
_cell.angle_alpha   90.00
_cell.angle_beta   90.00
_cell.angle_gamma   90.00
#
_symmetry.space_group_name_H-M   'P 1'
#
loop_
_entity.id
_entity.type
_entity.pdbx_description
1 polymer ?
#
loop_
_entity_poly.entity_id
_entity_poly.type
_entity_poly.pdbx_seq_one_letter_code
_entity_poly.pdbx_strand_id
1 'polypeptide(L)' 'MENAKEQAIRNAVASARMEGLHPTEKDIALIRDFINKKITREEFVASVLADVKEAS' A
#
# COMPACT_ATOMS: atom_id res chain seq x y z
N MET A 1 -0.28 -9.87 -21.09
CA MET A 1 0.11 -10.57 -19.84
C MET A 1 0.08 -9.56 -18.72
N GLU A 2 -0.61 -9.87 -17.64
CA GLU A 2 -0.69 -8.98 -16.50
C GLU A 2 0.58 -9.01 -15.67
N ASN A 3 1.01 -7.87 -15.15
CA ASN A 3 2.22 -7.76 -14.32
C ASN A 3 2.00 -8.49 -12.99
N ALA A 4 2.84 -9.48 -12.66
CA ALA A 4 2.76 -10.27 -11.42
C ALA A 4 2.71 -9.40 -10.15
N LYS A 5 3.36 -8.23 -10.17
CA LYS A 5 3.33 -7.26 -9.06
C LYS A 5 1.94 -6.64 -8.83
N GLU A 6 1.22 -6.30 -9.90
CA GLU A 6 -0.14 -5.74 -9.80
C GLU A 6 -1.15 -6.79 -9.34
N GLN A 7 -0.98 -8.05 -9.78
CA GLN A 7 -1.78 -9.16 -9.26
C GLN A 7 -1.56 -9.35 -7.75
N ALA A 8 -0.31 -9.25 -7.27
CA ALA A 8 -0.01 -9.35 -5.85
C ALA A 8 -0.67 -8.22 -5.04
N ILE A 9 -0.64 -6.97 -5.54
CA ILE A 9 -1.34 -5.84 -4.89
C ILE A 9 -2.84 -6.13 -4.80
N ARG A 10 -3.48 -6.56 -5.89
CA ARG A 10 -4.92 -6.85 -5.87
C ARG A 10 -5.29 -7.96 -4.90
N ASN A 11 -4.49 -9.01 -4.82
CA ASN A 11 -4.71 -10.10 -3.87
C ASN A 11 -4.61 -9.60 -2.43
N ALA A 12 -3.62 -8.75 -2.13
CA ALA A 12 -3.47 -8.13 -0.81
C ALA A 12 -4.68 -7.23 -0.46
N VAL A 13 -5.14 -6.40 -1.40
CA VAL A 13 -6.32 -5.54 -1.22
C VAL A 13 -7.60 -6.38 -1.03
N ALA A 14 -7.77 -7.46 -1.80
CA ALA A 14 -8.90 -8.36 -1.65
C ALA A 14 -8.90 -9.04 -0.27
N SER A 15 -7.73 -9.53 0.18
CA SER A 15 -7.58 -10.12 1.51
C SER A 15 -7.91 -9.13 2.62
N ALA A 16 -7.39 -7.89 2.53
CA ALA A 16 -7.68 -6.84 3.51
C ALA A 16 -9.18 -6.53 3.58
N ARG A 17 -9.86 -6.44 2.43
CA ARG A 17 -11.32 -6.20 2.37
C ARG A 17 -12.13 -7.34 2.98
N MET A 18 -11.68 -8.58 2.85
CA MET A 18 -12.32 -9.72 3.50
C MET A 18 -12.26 -9.64 5.04
N GLU A 19 -11.22 -8.99 5.56
CA GLU A 19 -11.05 -8.73 7.00
C GLU A 19 -11.75 -7.44 7.47
N GLY A 20 -12.49 -6.75 6.58
CA GLY A 20 -13.16 -5.48 6.88
C GLY A 20 -12.25 -4.26 6.83
N LEU A 21 -11.01 -4.41 6.36
CA LEU A 21 -10.09 -3.30 6.12
C LEU A 21 -10.35 -2.71 4.73
N HIS A 22 -10.38 -1.38 4.66
CA HIS A 22 -10.60 -0.67 3.40
C HIS A 22 -9.40 0.21 3.05
N PRO A 23 -8.31 -0.36 2.49
CA PRO A 23 -7.19 0.43 2.01
C PRO A 23 -7.67 1.51 1.04
N THR A 24 -7.22 2.73 1.26
CA THR A 24 -7.51 3.89 0.41
C THR A 24 -6.70 3.80 -0.89
N GLU A 25 -7.06 4.63 -1.87
CA GLU A 25 -6.27 4.75 -3.10
C GLU A 25 -4.84 5.24 -2.82
N LYS A 26 -4.66 6.09 -1.80
CA LYS A 26 -3.36 6.57 -1.33
C LYS A 26 -2.50 5.42 -0.79
N ASP A 27 -3.08 4.53 0.01
CA ASP A 27 -2.37 3.35 0.55
C ASP A 27 -1.89 2.43 -0.58
N ILE A 28 -2.77 2.18 -1.56
CA ILE A 28 -2.47 1.32 -2.71
C ILE A 28 -1.37 1.96 -3.58
N ALA A 29 -1.41 3.28 -3.79
CA ALA A 29 -0.38 4.01 -4.52
C ALA A 29 0.98 3.93 -3.80
N LEU A 30 0.99 4.10 -2.48
CA LEU A 30 2.20 4.02 -1.67
C LEU A 30 2.85 2.62 -1.74
N ILE A 31 2.05 1.56 -1.63
CA ILE A 31 2.51 0.17 -1.81
C ILE A 31 3.09 -0.02 -3.22
N ARG A 32 2.40 0.51 -4.24
CA ARG A 32 2.85 0.42 -5.64
C ARG A 32 4.20 1.12 -5.86
N ASP A 33 4.41 2.29 -5.25
CA ASP A 33 5.67 3.01 -5.39
C ASP A 33 6.82 2.30 -4.68
N PHE A 34 6.55 1.67 -3.53
CA PHE A 34 7.53 0.85 -2.81
C PHE A 34 7.96 -0.39 -3.61
N ILE A 35 7.02 -1.20 -4.13
CA ILE A 35 7.37 -2.42 -4.88
C ILE A 35 8.05 -2.13 -6.24
N ASN A 36 7.86 -0.92 -6.76
CA ASN A 36 8.50 -0.43 -7.96
C ASN A 36 9.83 0.29 -7.67
N LYS A 37 10.29 0.29 -6.41
CA LYS A 37 11.55 0.91 -5.95
C LYS A 37 11.63 2.41 -6.26
N LYS A 38 10.49 3.08 -6.36
CA LYS A 38 10.44 4.54 -6.50
C LYS A 38 10.66 5.25 -5.16
N ILE A 39 10.31 4.56 -4.08
CA ILE A 39 10.58 4.98 -2.70
C ILE A 39 11.32 3.87 -1.95
N THR A 40 12.10 4.27 -0.97
CA THR A 40 12.81 3.41 -0.03
C THR A 40 11.87 2.85 1.04
N ARG A 41 12.38 1.91 1.84
CA ARG A 41 11.64 1.38 2.99
C ARG A 41 11.44 2.46 4.05
N GLU A 42 12.44 3.31 4.23
CA GLU A 42 12.45 4.42 5.18
C GLU A 42 11.37 5.45 4.83
N GLU A 43 11.26 5.84 3.56
CA GLU A 43 10.22 6.75 3.07
C GLU A 43 8.82 6.14 3.17
N PHE A 44 8.68 4.85 2.88
CA PHE A 44 7.41 4.14 3.04
C PHE A 44 6.95 4.16 4.51
N VAL A 45 7.82 3.76 5.45
CA VAL A 45 7.51 3.74 6.88
C VAL A 45 7.22 5.14 7.40
N ALA A 46 8.00 6.15 6.99
CA ALA A 46 7.77 7.54 7.36
C ALA A 46 6.39 8.04 6.92
N SER A 47 5.96 7.68 5.71
CA SER A 47 4.64 8.06 5.16
C SER A 47 3.49 7.43 5.95
N VAL A 48 3.60 6.14 6.27
CA VAL A 48 2.59 5.43 7.08
C VAL A 48 2.51 6.03 8.49
N LEU A 49 3.65 6.34 9.12
CA LEU A 49 3.69 6.94 10.46
C LEU A 49 3.13 8.36 10.49
N ALA A 50 3.35 9.15 9.43
CA ALA A 50 2.77 10.48 9.31
C ALA A 50 1.24 10.42 9.26
N ASP A 51 0.68 9.53 8.43
CA ASP A 51 -0.77 9.36 8.29
C ASP A 51 -1.44 8.93 9.61
N VAL A 52 -0.81 8.05 10.40
CA VAL A 52 -1.33 7.65 11.72
C VAL A 52 -1.34 8.82 12.71
N LYS A 53 -0.33 9.70 12.66
CA LYS A 53 -0.27 10.88 13.53
C LYS A 53 -1.32 11.92 13.19
N GLU A 54 -1.64 12.10 11.92
CA GLU A 54 -2.69 13.04 11.48
C GLU A 54 -4.10 12.54 11.83
N ALA A 55 -4.28 11.22 11.98
CA ALA A 55 -5.55 10.60 12.35
C ALA A 55 -5.80 10.50 13.88
N SER A 56 -4.81 10.87 14.71
CA SER A 56 -4.85 10.80 16.19
C SER A 56 -5.14 12.17 16.82
#